data_AF-A0A6C0ALL9-F1
#
_entry.id   AF-A0A6C0ALL9-F1
#
_cell.length_a   1.000
_cell.length_b   1.000
_cell.length_c   1.000
_cell.angle_alpha   90.00
_cell.angle_beta   90.00
_cell.angle_gamma   90.00
#
_symmetry.space_group_name_H-M   'P 1'
#
loop_
_entity.id
_entity.type
_entity.pdbx_description
1 polymer ?
#
loop_
_entity_poly.entity_id
_entity_poly.type
_entity_poly.pdbx_seq_one_letter_code
_entity_poly.pdbx_strand_id
1 'polypeptide(L)' 'MEMSIFITALCVSIIYLLMKFLEMRVIEKANKPLKLLARDTLLVYLSVLTGHFILIQLSPMTNTGTVPQVFTAEPDF' A
#
# COMPACT_ATOMS: atom_id res chain seq x y z
N MET A 1 4.46 -3.24 -12.81
CA MET A 1 4.26 -2.32 -11.66
C MET A 1 3.79 -3.05 -10.41
N GLU A 2 3.16 -4.22 -10.52
CA GLU A 2 2.72 -5.04 -9.37
C GLU A 2 3.88 -5.56 -8.50
N MET A 3 4.96 -6.09 -9.10
CA MET A 3 6.06 -6.67 -8.31
C MET A 3 6.76 -5.65 -7.40
N SER A 4 6.79 -4.39 -7.82
CA SER A 4 7.37 -3.29 -7.07
C SER A 4 6.63 -3.04 -5.76
N ILE A 5 5.30 -3.16 -5.72
CA ILE A 5 4.54 -2.89 -4.49
C ILE A 5 4.80 -3.95 -3.41
N PHE A 6 4.95 -5.23 -3.80
CA PHE A 6 5.25 -6.31 -2.86
C PHE A 6 6.63 -6.11 -2.23
N ILE A 7 7.61 -5.68 -3.03
CA ILE A 7 8.96 -5.34 -2.55
C ILE A 7 8.90 -4.12 -1.62
N THR A 8 8.12 -3.09 -1.96
CA THR A 8 7.95 -1.90 -1.11
C THR A 8 7.26 -2.26 0.22
N ALA A 9 6.20 -3.07 0.18
CA ALA A 9 5.50 -3.54 1.35
C ALA A 9 6.40 -4.40 2.26
N LEU A 10 7.24 -5.24 1.67
CA LEU A 10 8.27 -6.00 2.39
C LEU A 10 9.31 -5.06 3.05
N CYS A 11 9.76 -4.04 2.32
CA CYS A 11 10.74 -3.08 2.83
C CYS A 11 10.17 -2.30 4.03
N VAL A 12 8.93 -1.83 3.94
CA VAL A 12 8.23 -1.14 5.02
C VAL A 12 8.01 -2.04 6.24
N SER A 13 7.65 -3.31 6.03
CA SER A 13 7.48 -4.26 7.14
C SER A 13 8.80 -4.59 7.85
N ILE A 14 9.91 -4.68 7.11
CA ILE A 14 11.25 -4.85 7.67
C ILE A 14 11.65 -3.62 8.49
N ILE A 15 11.41 -2.40 8.00
CA ILE A 15 11.69 -1.16 8.74
C ILE A 15 10.88 -1.11 10.04
N TYR A 16 9.59 -1.49 9.99
CA TYR A 16 8.75 -1.58 11.18
C TYR A 16 9.30 -2.59 12.19
N LEU A 17 9.72 -3.77 11.73
CA LEU A 17 10.32 -4.80 12.57
C LEU A 17 11.62 -4.29 13.22
N LEU A 18 12.49 -3.62 12.46
CA LEU A 18 13.73 -3.02 12.98
C LEU A 18 13.46 -1.95 14.05
N MET A 19 12.49 -1.05 13.81
CA MET A 19 12.08 -0.05 14.79
C MET A 19 11.55 -0.71 16.08
N LYS A 20 10.72 -1.75 15.95
CA LYS A 20 10.20 -2.51 17.10
C LYS A 20 11.29 -3.27 17.85
N PHE A 21 12.28 -3.80 17.13
CA PHE A 21 13.46 -4.42 17.74
C PHE A 21 14.29 -3.41 18.53
N LEU A 22 14.44 -2.20 17.99
CA LEU A 22 15.13 -1.10 18.67
C LEU A 22 14.36 -0.67 19.93
N GLU A 23 13.04 -0.59 19.85
CA GLU A 23 12.15 -0.28 20.98
C GLU A 23 12.29 -1.32 22.11
N MET A 24 12.25 -2.61 21.77
CA MET A 24 12.49 -3.72 22.72
C MET A 24 13.91 -3.72 23.29
N ARG A 25 14.91 -3.22 22.57
CA ARG A 25 16.30 -3.21 23.03
C ARG A 25 16.65 -2.01 23.90
N VAL A 26 16.05 -0.84 23.64
CA VAL A 26 16.43 0.44 24.27
C VAL A 26 15.46 0.85 25.40
N ILE A 27 14.16 0.57 25.27
CA ILE A 27 13.13 1.18 26.13
C ILE A 27 12.57 0.18 27.16
N GLU A 28 12.20 -1.03 26.74
CA GLU A 28 11.61 -2.05 27.62
C GLU A 28 12.56 -3.25 27.74
N LYS A 29 13.39 -3.31 28.80
CA LYS A 29 14.11 -4.53 29.21
C LYS A 29 13.17 -5.71 29.60
N ALA A 30 11.88 -5.63 29.29
CA ALA A 30 10.88 -6.65 29.44
C ALA A 30 10.55 -7.22 28.04
N ASN A 31 10.76 -8.52 27.86
CA ASN A 31 10.45 -9.21 26.61
C ASN A 31 8.94 -9.15 26.32
N LYS A 32 8.50 -8.20 25.49
CA LYS A 32 7.19 -8.29 24.86
C LYS A 32 7.12 -9.60 24.07
N PRO A 33 6.01 -10.35 24.13
CA PRO A 33 5.91 -11.64 23.48
C PRO A 33 6.09 -11.46 21.96
N LEU A 34 7.10 -12.15 21.41
CA LEU A 34 7.47 -12.11 19.98
C LEU A 34 6.27 -12.40 19.06
N LYS A 35 5.29 -13.16 19.56
CA LYS A 35 4.03 -13.50 18.89
C LYS A 35 3.15 -12.29 18.58
N LEU A 36 3.16 -11.26 19.44
CA LEU A 36 2.43 -10.01 19.22
C LEU A 36 3.11 -9.18 18.12
N LEU A 37 4.44 -9.15 18.12
CA LEU A 37 5.24 -8.43 17.13
C LEU A 37 5.06 -8.97 15.71
N ALA A 38 5.03 -10.29 15.57
CA ALA A 38 4.80 -10.95 14.28
C ALA A 38 3.41 -10.61 13.71
N ARG A 39 2.38 -10.59 14.57
CA ARG A 39 1.02 -10.21 14.19
C ARG A 39 0.94 -8.75 13.73
N ASP A 40 1.60 -7.84 14.44
CA ASP A 40 1.63 -6.43 14.04
C ASP A 40 2.38 -6.21 12.73
N THR A 41 3.47 -6.93 12.50
CA THR A 41 4.23 -6.84 11.25
C THR A 41 3.41 -7.34 10.05
N LEU A 42 2.63 -8.41 10.24
CA LEU A 42 1.65 -8.88 9.26
C LEU A 42 0.55 -7.84 8.97
N LEU A 43 0.05 -7.17 10.01
CA LEU A 43 -0.94 -6.09 9.84
C LEU A 43 -0.38 -4.91 9.04
N VAL A 44 0.86 -4.50 9.29
CA VAL A 44 1.53 -3.43 8.53
C VAL A 44 1.66 -3.81 7.06
N TYR A 45 2.06 -5.05 6.77
CA TYR A 45 2.16 -5.56 5.40
C TYR A 45 0.79 -5.56 4.69
N LEU A 46 -0.25 -6.06 5.35
CA LEU A 46 -1.63 -6.05 4.84
C LEU A 46 -2.17 -4.63 4.61
N SER A 47 -1.81 -3.67 5.47
CA SER A 47 -2.20 -2.27 5.33
C SER A 47 -1.66 -1.64 4.05
N VAL A 48 -0.38 -1.89 3.71
CA VAL A 48 0.23 -1.40 2.47
C VAL A 48 -0.45 -1.99 1.23
N LEU A 49 -0.74 -3.30 1.25
CA LEU A 49 -1.45 -3.97 0.17
C LEU A 49 -2.87 -3.43 -0.02
N THR A 50 -3.59 -3.23 1.08
CA THR A 50 -4.96 -2.72 1.07
C THR A 50 -4.99 -1.27 0.57
N GLY A 51 -4.07 -0.42 1.04
CA GLY A 51 -3.94 0.96 0.58
C GLY A 51 -3.65 1.03 -0.92
N HIS A 52 -2.77 0.15 -1.42
CA HIS A 52 -2.51 0.07 -2.85
C HIS A 52 -3.73 -0.37 -3.65
N PHE A 53 -4.45 -1.38 -3.18
CA PHE A 53 -5.69 -1.84 -3.82
C PHE A 53 -6.72 -0.72 -3.92
N ILE A 54 -6.91 0.06 -2.85
CA ILE A 54 -7.81 1.23 -2.85
C ILE A 54 -7.36 2.26 -3.89
N LEU A 55 -6.06 2.55 -4.00
CA LEU A 55 -5.52 3.51 -4.97
C LEU A 55 -5.70 3.05 -6.42
N ILE A 56 -5.55 1.74 -6.70
CA ILE A 56 -5.84 1.17 -8.02
C ILE A 56 -7.32 1.36 -8.36
N GLN A 57 -8.22 1.07 -7.42
CA GLN A 57 -9.66 1.19 -7.64
C GLN A 57 -10.13 2.64 -7.77
N LEU A 58 -9.42 3.58 -7.15
CA LEU A 58 -9.74 5.01 -7.23
C LEU A 58 -9.17 5.68 -8.50
N SER A 59 -8.07 5.18 -9.06
CA SER A 59 -7.47 5.70 -10.29
C SER A 59 -8.41 5.80 -11.50
N PRO A 60 -9.29 4.82 -11.81
CA PRO A 60 -10.27 4.97 -12.89
C PRO A 60 -11.36 6.00 -12.58
N MET A 61 -11.64 6.30 -11.30
CA MET A 61 -12.61 7.33 -10.92
C MET A 61 -12.10 8.76 -11.12
N THR A 62 -10.77 8.96 -11.14
CA THR A 62 -10.15 10.29 -11.35
C THR A 62 -9.83 10.57 -12.81
N ASN A 63 -9.82 9.55 -13.68
CA ASN A 63 -9.57 9.68 -15.13
C ASN A 63 -10.84 9.90 -15.97
N THR A 64 -11.87 10.54 -15.40
CA THR A 64 -13.10 10.99 -16.09
C THR A 64 -12.87 12.22 -17.00
N GLY A 65 -11.66 12.36 -17.55
CA GLY A 65 -11.25 13.48 -18.41
C GLY A 65 -11.41 13.22 -19.91
N THR A 66 -11.87 12.04 -20.35
CA THR A 66 -12.20 11.83 -21.76
C THR A 66 -13.63 12.30 -22.00
N VAL A 67 -13.77 13.60 -22.28
CA VAL A 67 -14.97 14.14 -22.95
C VAL A 67 -15.32 13.20 -24.12
N PRO A 68 -16.55 12.63 -24.17
CA PRO A 68 -16.92 11.78 -25.28
C PRO A 68 -16.86 12.63 -26.55
N GLN A 69 -15.94 12.30 -27.45
CA GLN A 69 -15.89 12.90 -28.78
C GLN A 69 -17.07 12.32 -29.55
N VAL A 70 -18.26 12.91 -29.32
CA VAL A 70 -19.44 12.60 -30.13
C VAL A 70 -19.13 13.08 -31.54
N PHE A 71 -19.31 12.20 -32.51
CA PHE A 71 -18.96 12.40 -33.91
C PHE A 71 -19.40 13.78 -34.43
N THR A 72 -18.46 14.73 -34.54
CA THR A 72 -18.64 16.01 -35.24
C THR A 72 -18.19 15.89 -36.69
N ALA A 73 -18.46 14.76 -37.34
CA ALA A 73 -18.24 14.68 -38.78
C ALA A 73 -19.27 15.58 -39.46
N GLU A 74 -18.81 16.51 -40.31
CA GLU A 74 -19.68 17.28 -41.18
C GLU A 74 -20.57 16.32 -41.99
N PRO A 75 -21.88 16.59 -42.10
CA PRO A 75 -22.78 15.71 -42.81
C PRO A 75 -22.43 15.70 -44.30
N ASP A 76 -21.92 14.56 -44.77
CA ASP A 76 -21.84 14.26 -46.21
C ASP A 76 -23.27 13.94 -46.67
N PHE A 77 -23.91 14.95 -47.28
CA PHE A 77 -25.15 14.76 -48.06
C PHE A 77 -24.82 14.11 -49.40
#